data_AF-A0A345CK09-F1
#
_entry.id   AF-A0A345CK09-F1
#
_cell.length_a   1.000
_cell.length_b   1.000
_cell.length_c   1.000
_cell.angle_alpha   90.00
_cell.angle_beta   90.00
_cell.angle_gamma   90.00
#
_symmetry.space_group_name_H-M   'P 1'
#
loop_
_entity.id
_entity.type
_entity.pdbx_description
1 polymer ?
#
loop_
_entity_poly.entity_id
_entity_poly.type
_entity_poly.pdbx_seq_one_letter_code
_entity_poly.pdbx_strand_id
1 'polypeptide(L)'
;ADCFTYDPGFMSTASCQSTITYIDGDKGILRHRGYDIKDLAEKSDFLEVAYLLIYGELPSSEQYNNFTKQVAHHSLVNERLHYLFQTFCSSSHPMAIM
;
A
#
# COMPACT_ATOMS: atom_id res chain seq x y z
N ALA A 1 -11.32 -35.93 18.58
CA ALA A 1 -10.05 -35.36 19.07
C ALA A 1 -9.76 -34.18 18.17
N ASP A 2 -9.87 -32.96 18.69
CA ASP A 2 -9.58 -31.76 17.92
C ASP A 2 -8.06 -31.65 17.76
N CYS A 3 -7.58 -31.86 16.53
CA CYS A 3 -6.19 -31.67 16.16
C CYS A 3 -6.01 -30.28 15.53
N PHE A 4 -5.01 -29.53 15.99
CA PHE A 4 -4.62 -28.25 15.40
C PHE A 4 -3.38 -28.41 14.51
N THR A 5 -3.26 -27.56 13.50
CA THR A 5 -2.04 -27.43 12.70
C THR A 5 -1.00 -26.59 13.44
N TYR A 6 0.26 -27.04 13.45
CA TYR A 6 1.37 -26.32 14.04
C TYR A 6 2.31 -25.81 12.93
N ASP A 7 2.29 -24.49 12.70
CA ASP A 7 3.08 -23.81 11.67
C ASP A 7 3.59 -22.45 12.21
N PRO A 8 4.67 -22.44 13.02
CA PRO A 8 5.21 -21.20 13.58
C PRO A 8 5.77 -20.33 12.44
N GLY A 9 5.17 -19.15 12.25
CA GLY A 9 5.56 -18.21 11.19
C GLY A 9 4.68 -18.27 9.93
N PHE A 10 3.65 -19.12 9.90
CA PHE A 10 2.64 -19.18 8.83
C PHE A 10 3.20 -19.42 7.43
N MET A 11 4.30 -20.18 7.30
CA MET A 11 4.97 -20.38 6.01
C MET A 11 4.12 -21.19 5.03
N SER A 12 3.25 -22.08 5.53
CA SER A 12 2.39 -22.96 4.73
C SER A 12 0.91 -22.68 4.93
N THR A 13 0.56 -21.63 5.67
CA THR A 13 -0.82 -21.32 6.06
C THR A 13 -1.27 -20.00 5.42
N ALA A 14 -2.28 -20.06 4.55
CA ALA A 14 -2.89 -18.86 3.98
C ALA A 14 -3.92 -18.25 4.95
N SER A 15 -3.57 -17.12 5.58
CA SER A 15 -4.43 -16.48 6.60
C SER A 15 -5.62 -15.71 6.03
N CYS A 16 -5.54 -15.25 4.78
CA CYS A 16 -6.61 -14.48 4.14
C CYS A 16 -6.69 -14.72 2.63
N GLN A 17 -7.86 -14.46 2.07
CA GLN A 17 -8.05 -14.35 0.63
C GLN A 17 -7.82 -12.89 0.22
N SER A 18 -7.06 -12.67 -0.85
CA SER A 18 -6.79 -11.34 -1.39
C SER A 18 -6.76 -11.36 -2.91
N THR A 19 -7.22 -10.27 -3.52
CA THR A 19 -7.17 -10.02 -4.96
C THR A 19 -6.26 -8.84 -5.31
N ILE A 20 -5.39 -8.42 -4.38
CA ILE A 20 -4.59 -7.20 -4.50
C ILE A 20 -3.27 -7.46 -5.23
N THR A 21 -2.45 -8.38 -4.71
CA THR A 21 -1.10 -8.64 -5.24
C THR A 21 -0.88 -10.14 -5.38
N TYR A 22 -0.28 -10.54 -6.49
CA TYR A 22 0.15 -11.91 -6.73
C TYR A 22 1.66 -11.95 -6.91
N ILE A 23 2.30 -12.94 -6.28
CA ILE A 23 3.75 -13.15 -6.33
C ILE A 23 4.01 -14.62 -6.67
N ASP A 24 4.81 -14.86 -7.70
CA ASP A 24 5.40 -16.17 -8.02
C ASP A 24 6.91 -16.00 -8.02
N GLY A 25 7.55 -16.41 -6.93
CA GLY A 25 8.99 -16.24 -6.71
C GLY A 25 9.84 -17.07 -7.67
N ASP A 26 9.38 -18.26 -8.05
CA ASP A 26 10.12 -19.16 -8.94
C ASP A 26 10.19 -18.62 -10.37
N LYS A 27 9.10 -17.97 -10.82
CA LYS A 27 9.04 -17.31 -12.13
C LYS A 27 9.44 -15.84 -12.10
N GLY A 28 9.67 -15.26 -10.92
CA GLY A 28 9.98 -13.83 -10.76
C GLY A 28 8.81 -12.91 -11.17
N ILE A 29 7.57 -13.34 -10.96
CA ILE A 29 6.38 -12.57 -11.34
C ILE A 29 5.85 -11.81 -10.12
N LEU A 30 5.63 -10.51 -10.29
CA LEU A 30 4.95 -9.64 -9.32
C LEU A 30 3.87 -8.86 -10.04
N ARG A 31 2.62 -9.02 -9.59
CA ARG A 31 1.45 -8.37 -10.20
C ARG A 31 0.61 -7.63 -9.18
N HIS A 32 0.20 -6.40 -9.50
CA HIS A 32 -0.82 -5.66 -8.76
C HIS A 32 -2.13 -5.64 -9.55
N ARG A 33 -3.21 -6.14 -8.95
CA ARG A 33 -4.54 -6.29 -9.58
C ARG A 33 -4.50 -6.98 -10.95
N GLY A 34 -3.53 -7.87 -11.17
CA GLY A 34 -3.32 -8.60 -12.43
C GLY A 34 -2.34 -7.93 -13.41
N TYR A 35 -1.94 -6.68 -13.20
CA TYR A 35 -0.95 -5.98 -14.03
C TYR A 35 0.47 -6.29 -13.58
N ASP A 36 1.37 -6.58 -14.52
CA ASP A 36 2.79 -6.82 -14.21
C ASP A 36 3.45 -5.54 -13.68
N ILE A 37 4.27 -5.69 -12.63
CA ILE A 37 4.92 -4.55 -11.96
C ILE A 37 5.79 -3.73 -12.92
N LYS A 38 6.41 -4.38 -13.91
CA LYS A 38 7.25 -3.71 -14.90
C LYS A 38 6.44 -2.72 -15.74
N ASP A 39 5.25 -3.11 -16.17
CA ASP A 39 4.37 -2.24 -16.94
C ASP A 39 3.90 -1.05 -16.11
N LEU A 40 3.52 -1.27 -14.85
CA LEU A 40 3.12 -0.20 -13.94
C LEU A 40 4.27 0.78 -13.66
N ALA A 41 5.49 0.28 -13.48
CA ALA A 41 6.65 1.11 -13.21
C ALA A 41 7.10 1.96 -14.42
N GLU A 42 6.93 1.44 -15.64
CA GLU A 42 7.31 2.15 -16.87
C GLU A 42 6.22 3.10 -17.39
N LYS A 43 4.95 2.81 -17.15
CA LYS A 43 3.81 3.47 -17.82
C LYS A 43 2.86 4.22 -16.89
N SER A 44 2.96 4.03 -15.57
CA SER A 44 2.02 4.62 -14.61
C SER A 44 2.72 5.42 -13.51
N ASP A 45 1.97 6.31 -12.89
CA ASP A 45 2.40 7.11 -11.75
C ASP A 45 2.01 6.49 -10.40
N PHE A 46 2.67 6.91 -9.32
CA PHE A 46 2.36 6.43 -7.97
C PHE A 46 0.88 6.61 -7.59
N LEU A 47 0.27 7.74 -7.94
CA LEU A 47 -1.15 8.00 -7.62
C LEU A 47 -2.10 7.10 -8.41
N GLU A 48 -1.78 6.76 -9.66
CA GLU A 48 -2.56 5.79 -10.44
C GLU A 48 -2.49 4.39 -9.82
N VAL A 49 -1.29 3.96 -9.42
CA VAL A 49 -1.09 2.67 -8.76
C VAL A 49 -1.78 2.65 -7.39
N ALA A 50 -1.74 3.74 -6.63
CA ALA A 50 -2.47 3.86 -5.37
C ALA A 50 -3.99 3.74 -5.58
N TYR A 51 -4.52 4.39 -6.61
CA TYR A 51 -5.92 4.25 -7.01
C TYR A 51 -6.25 2.80 -7.37
N LEU A 52 -5.44 2.16 -8.21
CA LEU A 52 -5.59 0.75 -8.61
C LEU A 52 -5.63 -0.19 -7.40
N LEU A 53 -4.77 0.02 -6.40
CA LEU A 53 -4.72 -0.84 -5.22
C LEU A 53 -5.98 -0.67 -4.34
N ILE A 54 -6.45 0.57 -4.16
CA ILE A 54 -7.63 0.88 -3.35
C ILE A 54 -8.93 0.41 -4.04
N TYR A 55 -9.12 0.75 -5.32
CA TYR A 55 -10.39 0.56 -6.02
C TYR A 55 -10.43 -0.70 -6.89
N GLY A 56 -9.28 -1.29 -7.21
CA GLY A 56 -9.18 -2.55 -7.96
C GLY A 56 -9.03 -2.40 -9.47
N GLU A 57 -9.27 -1.22 -10.03
CA GLU A 57 -9.20 -0.94 -11.47
C GLU A 57 -8.39 0.33 -11.74
N LEU A 58 -7.86 0.46 -12.97
CA LEU A 58 -7.15 1.66 -13.39
C LEU A 58 -8.14 2.83 -13.53
N PRO A 59 -7.76 4.04 -13.08
CA PRO A 59 -8.65 5.19 -13.14
C PRO A 59 -8.88 5.67 -14.58
N SER A 60 -10.07 6.18 -14.87
CA SER A 60 -10.30 7.02 -16.05
C SER A 60 -9.61 8.38 -15.89
N SER A 61 -9.42 9.12 -16.98
CA SER A 61 -8.79 10.45 -16.92
C SER A 61 -9.53 11.43 -15.99
N GLU A 62 -10.86 11.32 -15.88
CA GLU A 62 -11.64 12.14 -14.94
C GLU A 62 -11.44 11.69 -13.49
N GLN A 63 -11.45 10.38 -13.25
CA GLN A 63 -11.23 9.80 -11.91
C GLN A 63 -9.83 10.12 -11.39
N TYR A 64 -8.82 10.02 -12.25
CA TYR A 64 -7.44 10.34 -11.91
C TYR A 64 -7.28 11.81 -11.49
N ASN A 65 -7.84 12.72 -12.27
CA ASN A 65 -7.80 14.15 -11.95
C ASN A 65 -8.54 14.48 -10.65
N ASN A 66 -9.69 13.83 -10.40
CA ASN A 66 -10.42 14.01 -9.15
C ASN A 66 -9.62 13.46 -7.96
N PHE A 67 -9.10 12.24 -8.07
CA PHE A 67 -8.30 11.60 -7.03
C PHE A 67 -7.05 12.43 -6.69
N THR A 68 -6.32 12.91 -7.70
CA THR A 68 -5.15 13.77 -7.50
C THR A 68 -5.51 15.06 -6.77
N LYS A 69 -6.62 15.71 -7.14
CA LYS A 69 -7.11 16.90 -6.44
C LYS A 69 -7.51 16.60 -5.00
N GLN A 70 -8.16 15.46 -4.76
CA GLN A 70 -8.53 15.04 -3.41
C GLN A 70 -7.31 14.79 -2.54
N VAL A 71 -6.30 14.09 -3.05
CA VAL A 71 -5.04 13.84 -2.31
C VAL A 71 -4.33 15.15 -2.02
N ALA A 72 -4.20 16.04 -3.00
CA ALA A 72 -3.59 17.35 -2.82
C ALA A 72 -4.36 18.24 -1.83
N HIS A 73 -5.70 18.19 -1.84
CA HIS A 73 -6.53 18.96 -0.92
C HIS A 73 -6.37 18.49 0.54
N HIS A 74 -6.17 17.19 0.75
CA HIS A 74 -6.03 16.61 2.10
C HIS A 74 -4.56 16.42 2.52
N SER A 75 -3.59 16.97 1.77
CA SER A 75 -2.17 16.85 2.12
C SER A 75 -1.76 17.77 3.28
N LEU A 76 -2.53 18.83 3.54
CA LEU A 76 -2.27 19.75 4.65
C LEU A 76 -2.67 19.11 5.97
N VAL A 77 -1.69 18.98 6.86
CA VAL A 77 -1.89 18.49 8.22
C VAL A 77 -2.33 19.62 9.14
N ASN A 78 -3.10 19.28 10.18
CA ASN A 78 -3.50 20.25 11.19
C ASN A 78 -2.27 20.75 11.97
N GLU A 79 -2.18 22.07 12.21
CA GLU A 79 -1.09 22.71 12.98
C GLU A 79 -0.84 22.09 14.37
N ARG A 80 -1.84 21.46 15.00
CA ARG A 80 -1.65 20.74 16.27
C ARG A 80 -0.64 19.59 16.17
N LEU A 81 -0.52 18.96 15.01
CA LEU A 81 0.48 17.91 14.78
C LEU A 81 1.90 18.47 14.81
N HIS A 82 2.12 19.73 14.40
CA HIS A 82 3.43 20.37 14.49
C HIS A 82 3.93 20.41 15.94
N TYR A 83 3.08 20.82 16.88
CA TYR A 83 3.42 20.83 18.30
C TYR A 83 3.65 19.43 18.87
N LEU A 84 2.91 18.42 18.41
CA LEU A 84 3.15 17.02 18.78
C LEU A 84 4.57 16.60 18.41
N PHE A 85 5.02 16.91 17.19
CA PHE A 85 6.38 16.57 16.74
C PHE A 85 7.48 17.22 17.57
N GLN A 86 7.24 18.41 18.13
CA GLN A 86 8.19 19.10 19.01
C GLN A 86 8.33 18.44 20.39
N THR A 87 7.38 17.58 20.80
CA THR A 87 7.47 16.89 22.10
C THR A 87 8.44 15.70 22.09
N PHE A 88 8.73 15.16 20.91
CA PHE A 88 9.69 14.07 20.77
C PHE A 88 11.12 14.58 20.93
N CYS A 89 12.01 13.73 21.46
CA CYS A 89 13.43 14.03 21.47
C CYS A 89 13.94 14.13 20.03
N SER A 90 14.86 15.06 19.75
CA SER A 90 15.43 15.28 18.42
C SER A 90 16.17 14.07 17.83
N SER A 91 16.57 13.10 18.67
CA SER A 91 17.18 11.84 18.26
C SER A 91 16.20 10.66 18.23
N SER A 92 14.90 10.91 18.34
CA SER A 92 13.90 9.83 18.28
C SER A 92 13.90 9.18 16.90
N HIS A 93 13.77 7.86 16.87
CA HIS A 93 13.79 7.12 15.60
C HIS A 93 12.54 7.47 14.78
N PRO A 94 12.64 7.78 13.46
CA PRO A 94 11.49 8.20 12.65
C PRO A 94 10.30 7.24 12.66
N MET A 95 10.55 5.92 12.73
CA MET A 95 9.48 4.90 12.84
C MET A 95 8.75 4.92 14.20
N ALA A 96 9.35 5.47 15.25
CA ALA A 96 8.68 5.68 16.53
C ALA A 96 7.87 6.99 16.56
N ILE A 97 8.12 7.88 15.59
CA ILE A 97 7.43 9.16 15.44
C ILE A 97 6.26 9.06 14.44
N MET A 98 6.40 8.20 13.40
CA MET A 98 5.33 7.84 12.46
C MET A 98 4.23 7.00 13.13
#